data_AF-A0A931ZC09-F1
#
_entry.id   AF-A0A931ZC09-F1
#
_cell.length_a   1.000
_cell.length_b   1.000
_cell.length_c   1.000
_cell.angle_alpha   90.00
_cell.angle_beta   90.00
_cell.angle_gamma   90.00
#
_symmetry.space_group_name_H-M   'P 1'
#
loop_
_entity.id
_entity.type
_entity.pdbx_description
1 polymer ?
#
loop_
_entity_poly.entity_id
_entity_poly.type
_entity_poly.pdbx_seq_one_letter_code
_entity_poly.pdbx_strand_id
1 'polypeptide(L)'
;MLTALFVSILLNLIFAGVVLYFKETIKAVVDYRKKKALADYQMDLDELAERRRKAQLVAELFSRRFNKPDEVYEFEKLNWELALVLPKDLVCLITTKLVEKNDKFSAMEVLVAIRERLGVKDGLEPQNIAYKK
;
A
#
# COMPACT_ATOMS: atom_id res chain seq x y z
N MET A 1 -57.89 -41.56 -1.18
CA MET A 1 -57.58 -40.58 -0.11
C MET A 1 -56.13 -40.72 0.37
N LEU A 2 -55.62 -41.93 0.65
CA LEU A 2 -54.24 -42.17 1.08
C LEU A 2 -53.15 -41.73 0.08
N THR A 3 -53.41 -41.91 -1.22
CA THR A 3 -52.48 -41.57 -2.31
C THR A 3 -52.23 -40.07 -2.46
N ALA A 4 -53.27 -39.25 -2.31
CA ALA A 4 -53.15 -37.79 -2.36
C ALA A 4 -52.32 -37.23 -1.19
N LEU A 5 -52.42 -37.86 -0.02
CA LEU A 5 -51.65 -37.48 1.17
C LEU A 5 -50.14 -37.76 0.96
N PHE A 6 -49.81 -38.94 0.41
CA PHE A 6 -48.43 -39.32 0.09
C PHE A 6 -47.80 -38.38 -0.95
N VAL A 7 -48.54 -38.03 -2.01
CA VAL A 7 -48.05 -37.10 -3.05
C VAL A 7 -47.76 -35.72 -2.45
N SER A 8 -48.62 -35.22 -1.56
CA SER A 8 -48.42 -33.94 -0.88
C SER A 8 -47.17 -33.93 0.02
N ILE A 9 -46.95 -35.00 0.79
CA ILE A 9 -45.76 -35.14 1.64
C ILE A 9 -44.48 -35.16 0.77
N LEU A 10 -44.50 -35.90 -0.34
CA LEU A 10 -43.35 -36.02 -1.23
C LEU A 10 -43.02 -34.68 -1.91
N LEU A 11 -44.03 -33.93 -2.35
CA LEU A 11 -43.88 -32.59 -2.91
C LEU A 11 -43.30 -31.60 -1.89
N ASN A 12 -43.75 -31.64 -0.64
CA ASN A 12 -43.22 -30.78 0.42
C ASN A 12 -41.76 -31.11 0.76
N LEU A 13 -41.37 -32.39 0.76
CA LEU A 13 -39.97 -32.80 0.96
C LEU A 13 -39.07 -32.33 -0.19
N ILE A 14 -39.54 -32.45 -1.44
CA ILE A 14 -38.82 -31.94 -2.61
C ILE A 14 -38.67 -30.41 -2.50
N PHE A 15 -39.74 -29.70 -2.17
CA PHE A 15 -39.71 -28.24 -2.03
C PHE A 15 -38.75 -27.80 -0.91
N ALA A 16 -38.80 -28.45 0.25
CA ALA A 16 -37.87 -28.18 1.36
C ALA A 16 -36.41 -28.45 0.96
N GLY A 17 -36.14 -29.54 0.23
CA GLY A 17 -34.82 -29.86 -0.28
C GLY A 17 -34.29 -28.81 -1.26
N VAL A 18 -35.15 -28.34 -2.18
CA VAL A 18 -34.82 -27.26 -3.12
C VAL A 18 -34.51 -25.96 -2.38
N VAL A 19 -35.34 -25.57 -1.40
CA VAL A 19 -35.12 -24.36 -0.59
C VAL A 19 -33.81 -24.44 0.19
N LEU A 20 -33.49 -25.58 0.78
CA LEU A 20 -32.22 -25.79 1.49
C LEU A 20 -31.01 -25.71 0.55
N TYR A 21 -31.10 -26.32 -0.63
CA TYR A 21 -30.05 -26.26 -1.65
C TYR A 21 -29.77 -24.83 -2.10
N PHE A 22 -30.82 -24.05 -2.40
CA PHE A 22 -30.66 -22.64 -2.75
C PHE A 22 -30.07 -21.83 -1.60
N LYS A 23 -30.51 -22.08 -0.35
CA LYS A 23 -29.97 -21.40 0.83
C LYS A 23 -28.47 -21.63 1.00
N GLU A 24 -28.01 -22.87 0.90
CA GLU A 24 -26.58 -23.20 1.00
C GLU A 24 -25.78 -22.62 -0.18
N THR A 25 -26.34 -22.65 -1.39
CA THR A 25 -25.69 -22.06 -2.57
C THR A 25 -25.53 -20.55 -2.41
N ILE A 26 -26.57 -19.84 -1.95
CA ILE A 26 -26.51 -18.39 -1.68
C ILE A 26 -25.47 -18.11 -0.60
N LYS A 27 -25.45 -18.89 0.48
CA LYS A 27 -24.49 -18.75 1.58
C LYS A 27 -23.05 -18.92 1.07
N ALA A 28 -22.79 -19.95 0.27
CA ALA A 28 -21.47 -20.19 -0.32
C ALA A 28 -21.02 -19.04 -1.23
N VAL A 29 -21.92 -18.49 -2.05
CA VAL A 29 -21.62 -17.33 -2.90
C VAL A 29 -21.34 -16.07 -2.08
N VAL A 30 -22.12 -15.81 -1.02
CA VAL A 30 -21.90 -14.68 -0.12
C VAL A 30 -20.57 -14.82 0.61
N ASP A 31 -20.27 -16.00 1.15
CA ASP A 31 -19.01 -16.26 1.86
C ASP A 31 -17.80 -16.13 0.94
N TYR A 32 -17.91 -16.61 -0.31
CA TYR A 32 -16.87 -16.39 -1.32
C TYR A 32 -16.64 -14.90 -1.61
N ARG A 33 -17.71 -14.13 -1.84
CA ARG A 33 -17.61 -12.69 -2.10
C ARG A 33 -17.01 -11.93 -0.92
N LYS A 34 -17.39 -12.28 0.32
CA LYS A 34 -16.82 -11.71 1.54
C LYS A 34 -15.32 -11.99 1.65
N LYS A 35 -14.91 -13.25 1.44
CA LYS A 35 -13.49 -13.64 1.48
C LYS A 35 -12.69 -12.90 0.43
N LYS A 36 -13.22 -12.77 -0.79
CA LYS A 36 -12.57 -12.03 -1.87
C LYS A 36 -12.41 -10.55 -1.51
N ALA A 37 -13.46 -9.90 -1.04
CA ALA A 37 -13.40 -8.49 -0.64
C ALA A 37 -12.39 -8.23 0.50
N LEU A 38 -12.27 -9.17 1.46
CA LEU A 38 -11.26 -9.09 2.51
C LEU A 38 -9.83 -9.25 1.96
N ALA A 39 -9.62 -10.17 1.01
CA ALA A 39 -8.32 -10.36 0.38
C ALA A 39 -7.90 -9.13 -0.45
N ASP A 40 -8.82 -8.58 -1.23
CA ASP A 40 -8.58 -7.36 -2.02
C ASP A 40 -8.23 -6.18 -1.08
N TYR A 41 -8.99 -6.00 0.01
CA TYR A 41 -8.69 -4.96 1.00
C TYR A 41 -7.35 -5.16 1.71
N GLN A 42 -6.97 -6.42 2.01
CA GLN A 42 -5.67 -6.72 2.61
C GLN A 42 -4.52 -6.37 1.65
N MET A 43 -4.67 -6.69 0.36
CA MET A 43 -3.69 -6.30 -0.66
C MET A 43 -3.51 -4.78 -0.72
N ASP A 44 -4.60 -4.02 -0.68
CA ASP A 44 -4.54 -2.55 -0.66
C ASP A 44 -3.80 -2.01 0.57
N LEU A 45 -4.02 -2.63 1.74
CA LEU A 45 -3.31 -2.27 2.98
C LEU A 45 -1.81 -2.59 2.90
N ASP A 46 -1.46 -3.74 2.36
CA ASP A 46 -0.06 -4.15 2.21
C ASP A 46 0.67 -3.23 1.22
N GLU A 47 0.01 -2.84 0.12
CA GLU A 47 0.55 -1.87 -0.83
C GLU A 47 0.74 -0.49 -0.18
N LEU A 48 -0.22 -0.04 0.64
CA LEU A 48 -0.12 1.20 1.39
C LEU A 48 1.03 1.15 2.42
N ALA A 49 1.18 0.04 3.12
CA ALA A 49 2.24 -0.18 4.10
C ALA A 49 3.62 -0.13 3.42
N GLU A 50 3.76 -0.78 2.27
CA GLU A 50 5.00 -0.75 1.50
C GLU A 50 5.31 0.67 1.03
N ARG A 51 4.34 1.41 0.47
CA ARG A 51 4.53 2.82 0.10
C ARG A 51 5.00 3.68 1.27
N ARG A 52 4.45 3.47 2.47
CA ARG A 52 4.88 4.16 3.70
C ARG A 52 6.31 3.80 4.10
N ARG A 53 6.68 2.51 4.04
CA ARG A 53 8.05 2.05 4.32
C ARG A 53 9.06 2.71 3.38
N LYS A 54 8.76 2.79 2.08
CA LYS A 54 9.61 3.46 1.09
C LYS A 54 9.78 4.94 1.43
N ALA A 55 8.69 5.64 1.76
CA ALA A 55 8.74 7.05 2.14
C ALA A 55 9.57 7.28 3.42
N GLN A 56 9.50 6.36 4.39
CA GLN A 56 10.28 6.43 5.62
C GLN A 56 11.79 6.30 5.35
N LEU A 57 12.21 5.34 4.52
CA LEU A 57 13.62 5.17 4.15
C LEU A 57 14.18 6.44 3.46
N VAL A 58 13.39 7.04 2.58
CA VAL A 58 13.74 8.31 1.95
C VAL A 58 13.96 9.39 3.01
N ALA A 59 12.99 9.58 3.90
CA ALA A 59 13.06 10.58 4.96
C ALA A 59 14.26 10.37 5.89
N GLU A 60 14.60 9.12 6.20
CA GLU A 60 15.78 8.79 6.99
C GLU A 60 17.07 9.20 6.27
N LEU A 61 17.16 9.03 4.93
CA LEU A 61 18.36 9.40 4.17
C LEU A 61 18.59 10.90 4.19
N PHE A 62 17.51 11.66 4.01
CA PHE A 62 17.55 13.10 4.18
C PHE A 62 17.98 13.47 5.60
N SER A 63 17.33 12.93 6.63
CA SER A 63 17.67 13.25 8.03
C SER A 63 19.13 12.96 8.36
N ARG A 64 19.65 11.78 7.98
CA ARG A 64 21.04 11.37 8.21
C ARG A 64 22.02 12.32 7.52
N ARG A 65 21.78 12.64 6.25
CA ARG A 65 22.67 13.53 5.48
C ARG A 65 22.85 14.89 6.15
N PHE A 66 21.76 15.49 6.65
CA PHE A 66 21.78 16.87 7.18
C PHE A 66 22.13 16.95 8.66
N ASN A 67 21.74 15.96 9.47
CA ASN A 67 21.95 16.00 10.92
C ASN A 67 23.19 15.23 11.37
N LYS A 68 23.65 14.26 10.58
CA LYS A 68 24.76 13.37 10.93
C LYS A 68 25.67 13.05 9.72
N PRO A 69 26.26 14.07 9.08
CA PRO A 69 27.05 13.87 7.87
C PRO A 69 28.30 13.01 8.09
N ASP A 70 28.79 12.90 9.33
CA ASP A 70 30.00 12.14 9.68
C ASP A 70 29.75 10.62 9.82
N GLU A 71 28.49 10.19 9.86
CA GLU A 71 28.10 8.76 9.90
C GLU A 71 28.07 8.14 8.48
N VAL A 72 29.20 8.17 7.77
CA VAL A 72 29.31 7.78 6.34
C VAL A 72 28.79 6.37 6.07
N TYR A 73 29.16 5.39 6.91
CA TYR A 73 28.73 4.00 6.75
C TYR A 73 27.20 3.83 6.77
N GLU A 74 26.52 4.51 7.69
CA GLU A 74 25.07 4.45 7.82
C GLU A 74 24.37 5.16 6.66
N PHE A 75 24.95 6.27 6.17
CA PHE A 75 24.47 6.95 4.99
C PHE A 75 24.58 6.08 3.73
N GLU A 76 25.72 5.42 3.51
CA GLU A 76 25.94 4.52 2.37
C GLU A 76 25.01 3.31 2.40
N LYS A 77 24.86 2.67 3.57
CA LYS A 77 23.93 1.56 3.76
C LYS A 77 22.50 1.95 3.37
N LEU A 78 22.03 3.09 3.87
CA LEU A 78 20.67 3.55 3.60
C LEU A 78 20.48 3.96 2.12
N ASN A 79 21.53 4.48 1.48
CA ASN A 79 21.54 4.78 0.06
C ASN A 79 21.43 3.50 -0.80
N TRP A 80 22.11 2.42 -0.40
CA TRP A 80 21.95 1.11 -1.04
C TRP A 80 20.55 0.53 -0.85
N GLU A 81 19.99 0.64 0.34
CA GLU A 81 18.61 0.21 0.62
C GLU A 81 17.61 0.96 -0.27
N LEU A 82 17.81 2.26 -0.50
CA LEU A 82 16.99 3.04 -1.43
C LEU A 82 17.17 2.61 -2.88
N ALA A 83 18.40 2.27 -3.30
CA ALA A 83 18.68 1.79 -4.64
C ALA A 83 17.98 0.46 -4.98
N LEU A 84 17.73 -0.39 -3.98
CA LEU A 84 17.01 -1.65 -4.15
C LEU A 84 15.48 -1.47 -4.24
N VAL A 85 14.97 -0.36 -3.73
CA VAL A 85 13.54 -0.18 -3.43
C VAL A 85 12.87 0.85 -4.35
N LEU A 86 13.66 1.79 -4.87
CA LEU A 86 13.20 2.86 -5.76
C LEU A 86 13.67 2.64 -7.21
N PRO A 87 12.90 3.16 -8.20
CA PRO A 87 13.33 3.25 -9.58
C PRO A 87 14.69 3.96 -9.76
N LYS A 88 15.48 3.48 -10.73
CA LYS A 88 16.84 3.99 -11.03
C LYS A 88 16.91 5.52 -11.17
N ASP A 89 15.95 6.12 -11.87
CA ASP A 89 15.90 7.56 -12.12
C ASP A 89 15.76 8.38 -10.83
N LEU A 90 14.93 7.90 -9.89
CA LEU A 90 14.79 8.52 -8.56
C LEU A 90 16.07 8.36 -7.73
N VAL A 91 16.69 7.19 -7.76
CA VAL A 91 17.94 6.91 -7.04
C VAL A 91 19.06 7.83 -7.54
N CYS A 92 19.20 7.97 -8.87
CA CYS A 92 20.16 8.90 -9.46
C CYS A 92 19.88 10.36 -9.04
N LEU A 93 18.63 10.80 -9.09
CA LEU A 93 18.26 12.15 -8.66
C LEU A 93 18.62 12.42 -7.19
N ILE A 94 18.27 11.48 -6.30
CA ILE A 94 18.53 11.56 -4.85
C ILE A 94 20.03 11.63 -4.58
N THR A 95 20.79 10.71 -5.17
CA THR A 95 22.25 10.60 -4.97
C THR A 95 22.98 11.81 -5.51
N THR A 96 22.69 12.26 -6.73
CA THR A 96 23.27 13.49 -7.29
C THR A 96 23.02 14.69 -6.37
N LYS A 97 21.78 14.89 -5.93
CA LYS A 97 21.42 16.05 -5.09
C LYS A 97 22.03 15.97 -3.69
N LEU A 98 22.13 14.80 -3.07
CA LEU A 98 22.72 14.64 -1.73
C LEU A 98 24.26 14.64 -1.70
N VAL A 99 24.90 14.19 -2.78
CA VAL A 99 26.36 14.15 -2.91
C VAL A 99 26.92 15.49 -3.38
N GLU A 100 26.30 16.11 -4.40
CA GLU A 100 26.85 17.31 -5.07
C GLU A 100 26.44 18.63 -4.41
N LYS A 101 25.26 18.70 -3.79
CA LYS A 101 24.77 19.93 -3.14
C LYS A 101 24.29 19.63 -1.72
N ASN A 102 25.18 19.83 -0.76
CA ASN A 102 24.86 19.72 0.66
C ASN A 102 24.10 20.96 1.17
N ASP A 103 23.05 21.37 0.46
CA ASP A 103 22.20 22.50 0.81
C ASP A 103 20.80 21.96 1.22
N LYS A 104 20.24 22.55 2.27
CA LYS A 104 18.96 22.12 2.88
C LYS A 104 17.77 22.31 1.94
N PHE A 105 17.81 23.30 1.05
CA PHE A 105 16.78 23.58 0.05
C PHE A 105 16.80 22.53 -1.07
N SER A 106 17.99 22.11 -1.53
CA SER A 106 18.16 21.00 -2.49
C SER A 106 17.54 19.70 -2.01
N ALA A 107 17.52 19.45 -0.70
CA ALA A 107 16.84 18.29 -0.14
C ALA A 107 15.31 18.39 -0.14
N MET A 108 14.78 19.59 0.12
CA MET A 108 13.35 19.84 0.03
C MET A 108 12.86 19.69 -1.41
N GLU A 109 13.64 20.14 -2.40
CA GLU A 109 13.36 19.92 -3.83
C GLU A 109 13.26 18.42 -4.17
N VAL A 110 14.18 17.61 -3.68
CA VAL A 110 14.13 16.16 -3.94
C VAL A 110 12.93 15.51 -3.25
N LEU A 111 12.59 15.95 -2.04
CA LEU A 111 11.43 15.44 -1.34
C LEU A 111 10.12 15.74 -2.10
N VAL A 112 10.00 16.94 -2.67
CA VAL A 112 8.88 17.31 -3.55
C VAL A 112 8.88 16.44 -4.82
N ALA A 113 10.02 16.28 -5.48
CA ALA A 113 10.13 15.44 -6.69
C ALA A 113 9.76 13.97 -6.45
N ILE A 114 10.13 13.42 -5.28
CA ILE A 114 9.73 12.06 -4.87
C ILE A 114 8.22 11.97 -4.65
N ARG A 115 7.62 12.97 -3.97
CA ARG A 115 6.16 13.01 -3.74
C ARG A 115 5.38 13.02 -5.04
N GLU A 116 5.77 13.87 -5.99
CA GLU A 116 5.13 13.94 -7.30
C GLU A 116 5.23 12.60 -8.05
N ARG A 117 6.40 11.96 -8.01
CA ARG A 117 6.61 10.63 -8.63
C ARG A 117 5.85 9.51 -7.95
N LEU A 118 5.56 9.63 -6.65
CA LEU A 118 4.67 8.73 -5.91
C LEU A 118 3.17 9.06 -6.12
N GLY A 119 2.85 10.03 -6.97
CA GLY A 119 1.47 10.41 -7.30
C GLY A 119 0.81 11.38 -6.31
N VAL A 120 1.57 11.94 -5.37
CA VAL A 120 1.07 12.92 -4.41
C VAL A 120 1.17 14.31 -5.05
N LYS A 121 0.01 14.90 -5.38
CA LYS A 121 -0.12 16.24 -5.99
C LYS A 121 -0.88 17.17 -5.06
N ASP A 122 -0.23 17.58 -3.98
CA ASP A 122 -0.80 18.43 -2.93
C ASP A 122 -0.34 19.90 -3.00
N GLY A 123 0.41 20.26 -4.04
CA GLY A 123 0.94 21.62 -4.21
C GLY A 123 2.01 21.98 -3.17
N LEU A 124 2.64 20.99 -2.53
CA LEU A 124 3.72 21.23 -1.60
C LEU A 124 4.96 21.74 -2.33
N GLU A 125 5.37 22.96 -2.00
CA GLU A 125 6.59 23.58 -2.51
C GLU A 125 7.71 23.49 -1.48
N PRO A 126 8.99 23.44 -1.90
CA PRO A 126 10.14 23.34 -0.98
C PRO A 126 10.12 24.40 0.14
N GLN A 127 9.77 25.65 -0.20
CA GLN A 127 9.64 26.78 0.74
C GLN A 127 8.59 26.59 1.84
N ASN A 128 7.62 25.70 1.64
CA ASN A 128 6.52 25.46 2.58
C ASN A 128 6.88 24.35 3.59
N ILE A 129 8.06 23.75 3.48
CA ILE A 129 8.55 22.70 4.38
C ILE A 129 9.31 23.36 5.52
N ALA A 130 8.69 23.41 6.70
CA ALA A 130 9.31 24.01 7.89
C ALA A 130 10.52 23.20 8.36
N TYR A 131 11.62 23.88 8.64
CA TYR A 131 12.79 23.33 9.33
C TYR A 131 13.10 24.17 10.56
N LYS A 132 13.43 23.52 11.68
CA LYS A 132 13.98 24.21 12.84
C LYS A 132 15.46 24.51 12.56
N LYS A 133 15.86 25.77 12.73
CA LYS A 133 17.27 26.18 12.64
C LYS A 133 18.11 25.51 13.72
#